data_AF-A0A0F6AA08-F1
#
_entry.id   AF-A0A0F6AA08-F1
#
_cell.length_a   1.000
_cell.length_b   1.000
_cell.length_c   1.000
_cell.angle_alpha   90.00
_cell.angle_beta   90.00
_cell.angle_gamma   90.00
#
_symmetry.space_group_name_H-M   'P 1'
#
loop_
_entity.id
_entity.type
_entity.pdbx_description
1 polymer ?
#
loop_
_entity_poly.entity_id
_entity_poly.type
_entity_poly.pdbx_seq_one_letter_code
_entity_poly.pdbx_strand_id
1 'polypeptide(L)'
;MPFEDGPGKTWICAHCALIEGALSVNKHWEADIEVHRIDFPKPRKMLVDLLGEDKQWLPVLIQSDKSPITDPIEIVNTLAEQFGGASVHP
;
A
#
# COMPACT_ATOMS: atom_id res chain seq x y z
N MET A 1 1.02 9.72 -2.40
CA MET A 1 1.05 11.16 -2.74
C MET A 1 0.20 11.42 -3.97
N PRO A 2 -0.32 12.64 -4.16
CA PRO A 2 -0.97 13.03 -5.40
C PRO A 2 -0.02 12.88 -6.61
N PHE A 3 -0.56 12.60 -7.80
CA PHE A 3 0.21 12.45 -9.03
C PHE A 3 -0.50 13.11 -10.22
N GLU A 4 0.27 13.53 -11.23
CA GLU A 4 -0.28 14.05 -12.48
C GLU A 4 -0.48 12.93 -13.50
N ASP A 5 -1.65 12.91 -14.13
CA ASP A 5 -1.96 12.02 -15.24
C ASP A 5 -2.92 12.74 -16.19
N GLY A 6 -2.36 13.32 -17.25
CA GLY A 6 -3.04 14.24 -18.16
C GLY A 6 -2.88 15.73 -17.82
N PRO A 7 -3.28 16.62 -18.74
CA PRO A 7 -2.97 18.05 -18.66
C PRO A 7 -3.69 18.74 -17.49
N GLY A 8 -2.92 19.30 -16.56
CA GLY A 8 -3.40 20.16 -15.48
C GLY A 8 -4.31 19.48 -14.46
N LYS A 9 -4.28 18.14 -14.38
CA LYS A 9 -5.06 17.36 -13.41
C LYS A 9 -4.15 16.59 -12.48
N THR A 10 -4.47 16.69 -11.20
CA THR A 10 -3.83 15.94 -10.13
C THR A 10 -4.81 14.91 -9.57
N TRP A 11 -4.34 13.70 -9.39
CA TRP A 11 -5.12 12.56 -8.94
C TRP A 11 -4.57 12.02 -7.63
N ILE A 12 -5.44 11.33 -6.89
CA ILE A 12 -5.04 10.47 -5.78
C ILE A 12 -5.40 9.03 -6.11
N CYS A 13 -4.57 8.09 -5.68
CA CYS A 13 -4.94 6.68 -5.70
C CYS A 13 -5.86 6.41 -4.50
N ALA A 14 -7.13 6.07 -4.76
CA ALA A 14 -8.12 5.81 -3.70
C ALA A 14 -7.66 4.71 -2.73
N HIS A 15 -7.12 3.60 -3.25
CA HIS A 15 -6.66 2.49 -2.41
C HIS A 15 -5.44 2.88 -1.58
N CYS A 16 -4.47 3.60 -2.14
CA CYS A 16 -3.32 4.09 -1.36
C CYS A 16 -3.74 5.11 -0.29
N ALA A 17 -4.72 5.97 -0.60
CA ALA A 17 -5.24 6.94 0.37
C ALA A 17 -5.91 6.24 1.57
N LEU A 18 -6.61 5.13 1.33
CA LEU A 18 -7.16 4.29 2.39
C LEU A 18 -6.03 3.73 3.28
N ILE A 19 -4.97 3.17 2.70
CA ILE A 19 -3.83 2.65 3.45
C ILE A 19 -3.14 3.74 4.28
N GLU A 20 -2.89 4.92 3.71
CA GLU A 20 -2.31 6.05 4.46
C GLU A 20 -3.23 6.50 5.61
N GLY A 21 -4.54 6.49 5.40
CA GLY A 21 -5.52 6.73 6.46
C GLY A 21 -5.41 5.70 7.59
N ALA A 22 -5.34 4.42 7.25
CA ALA A 22 -5.19 3.33 8.21
C ALA A 22 -3.87 3.42 9.00
N LEU A 23 -2.76 3.73 8.33
CA LEU A 23 -1.46 3.97 8.98
C LEU A 23 -1.52 5.16 9.94
N SER A 24 -2.23 6.24 9.56
CA SER A 24 -2.32 7.44 10.39
C SER A 24 -3.07 7.22 11.72
N VAL A 25 -4.03 6.30 11.74
CA VAL A 25 -4.80 5.93 12.96
C VAL A 25 -4.14 4.80 13.75
N ASN A 26 -3.42 3.90 13.08
CA ASN A 26 -2.69 2.78 13.68
C ASN A 26 -1.18 3.01 13.67
N LYS A 27 -0.73 4.15 14.21
CA LYS A 27 0.69 4.56 14.14
C LYS A 27 1.68 3.54 14.71
N HIS A 28 1.23 2.67 15.64
CA HIS A 28 2.07 1.62 16.22
C HIS A 28 2.51 0.57 15.20
N TRP A 29 1.82 0.39 14.07
CA TRP A 29 2.24 -0.53 13.01
C TRP A 29 3.61 -0.18 12.42
N GLU A 30 4.01 1.10 12.42
CA GLU A 30 5.31 1.55 11.90
C GLU A 30 6.51 0.95 12.67
N ALA A 31 6.28 0.37 13.86
CA ALA A 31 7.31 -0.36 14.60
C ALA A 31 7.58 -1.76 14.02
N ASP A 32 6.60 -2.34 13.31
CA ASP A 32 6.63 -3.75 12.88
C ASP A 32 6.66 -3.92 11.35
N ILE A 33 6.34 -2.87 10.58
CA ILE A 33 6.35 -2.89 9.11
C ILE A 33 7.21 -1.79 8.50
N GLU A 34 7.82 -2.09 7.36
CA GLU A 34 8.47 -1.11 6.52
C GLU A 34 7.49 -0.57 5.47
N VAL A 35 7.32 0.76 5.43
CA VAL A 35 6.41 1.42 4.48
C VAL A 35 7.22 2.15 3.40
N HIS A 36 7.16 1.63 2.17
CA HIS A 36 7.73 2.30 1.00
C HIS A 36 6.65 3.09 0.24
N ARG A 37 6.87 4.39 0.10
CA ARG A 37 6.02 5.28 -0.72
C ARG A 37 6.65 5.43 -2.10
N ILE A 38 6.03 4.80 -3.09
CA ILE A 38 6.55 4.70 -4.46
C ILE A 38 5.79 5.68 -5.36
N ASP A 39 6.51 6.35 -6.26
CA ASP A 39 5.92 7.29 -7.21
C ASP A 39 5.03 6.59 -8.26
N PHE A 40 4.09 7.36 -8.82
CA PHE A 40 3.14 6.89 -9.82
C PHE A 40 3.80 6.35 -11.11
N PRO A 41 4.81 7.00 -11.72
CA PRO A 41 5.37 6.56 -12.99
C PRO A 41 5.93 5.14 -12.95
N LYS A 42 5.70 4.39 -14.03
CA LYS A 42 6.37 3.11 -14.28
C LYS A 42 7.67 3.35 -15.06
N PRO A 43 8.69 2.46 -14.92
CA PRO A 43 8.71 1.28 -14.06
C PRO A 43 8.99 1.60 -12.59
N ARG A 44 8.25 0.94 -11.69
CA ARG A 44 8.43 0.97 -10.24
C ARG A 44 9.52 -0.01 -9.85
N LYS A 45 10.77 0.43 -10.01
CA LYS A 45 11.98 -0.43 -9.91
C LYS A 45 11.96 -1.36 -8.69
N MET A 46 11.61 -0.85 -7.51
CA MET A 46 11.52 -1.64 -6.28
C MET A 46 10.58 -2.84 -6.41
N LEU A 47 9.39 -2.66 -7.00
CA LEU A 47 8.44 -3.75 -7.21
C LEU A 47 8.87 -4.68 -8.33
N VAL A 48 9.52 -4.16 -9.37
CA VAL A 48 10.09 -5.00 -10.45
C VAL A 48 11.14 -5.94 -9.89
N ASP A 49 12.07 -5.41 -9.08
CA ASP A 49 13.16 -6.18 -8.49
C ASP A 49 12.63 -7.24 -7.49
N LEU A 50 11.52 -6.96 -6.78
CA LEU A 50 10.94 -7.85 -5.76
C LEU A 50 9.93 -8.87 -6.33
N LEU A 51 9.06 -8.45 -7.24
CA LEU A 51 7.88 -9.21 -7.66
C LEU A 51 7.84 -9.52 -9.16
N GLY A 52 8.76 -8.94 -9.95
CA GLY A 52 8.81 -9.04 -11.41
C GLY A 52 8.08 -7.91 -12.11
N GLU A 53 8.36 -7.74 -13.41
CA GLU A 53 7.90 -6.60 -14.23
C GLU A 53 6.36 -6.46 -14.28
N ASP A 54 5.62 -7.57 -14.23
CA ASP A 54 4.16 -7.56 -14.33
C ASP A 54 3.45 -7.15 -13.03
N LYS A 55 4.17 -7.14 -11.88
CA LYS A 55 3.58 -7.02 -10.54
C LYS A 55 3.95 -5.72 -9.85
N GLN A 56 3.68 -4.61 -10.53
CA GLN A 56 3.98 -3.28 -10.03
C GLN A 56 2.77 -2.59 -9.37
N TRP A 57 1.78 -3.34 -8.87
CA TRP A 57 0.54 -2.76 -8.31
C TRP A 57 0.77 -1.99 -7.02
N LEU A 58 -0.07 -0.98 -6.76
CA LEU A 58 -0.08 -0.21 -5.52
C LEU A 58 -1.53 0.01 -5.06
N PRO A 59 -1.83 -0.14 -3.75
CA PRO A 59 -0.92 -0.62 -2.70
C PRO A 59 -0.64 -2.13 -2.85
N VAL A 60 0.43 -2.59 -2.20
CA VAL A 60 0.75 -4.02 -2.09
C VAL A 60 1.38 -4.28 -0.72
N LEU A 61 0.89 -5.30 -0.02
CA LEU A 61 1.54 -5.85 1.18
C LEU A 61 2.34 -7.08 0.78
N ILE A 62 3.62 -7.08 1.13
CA ILE A 62 4.55 -8.19 0.87
C ILE A 62 4.91 -8.79 2.23
N GLN A 63 4.73 -10.10 2.35
CA GLN A 63 5.08 -10.87 3.55
C GLN A 63 5.97 -12.04 3.12
N SER A 64 6.96 -12.39 3.94
CA SER A 64 7.80 -13.55 3.68
C SER A 64 6.93 -14.81 3.53
N ASP A 65 7.22 -15.61 2.51
CA ASP A 65 6.57 -16.90 2.23
C ASP A 65 5.05 -16.85 1.98
N LYS A 66 4.49 -15.68 1.66
CA LYS A 66 3.08 -15.52 1.30
C LYS A 66 2.91 -14.81 -0.05
N SER A 67 1.77 -15.03 -0.67
CA SER A 67 1.37 -14.27 -1.86
C SER A 67 1.17 -12.79 -1.52
N PRO A 68 1.52 -11.86 -2.43
CA PRO A 68 1.26 -10.44 -2.21
C PRO A 68 -0.24 -10.14 -2.11
N ILE A 69 -0.62 -9.28 -1.17
CA ILE A 69 -2.00 -8.82 -1.00
C ILE A 69 -2.12 -7.43 -1.64
N THR A 70 -3.12 -7.22 -2.49
CA THR A 70 -3.34 -5.95 -3.21
C THR A 70 -4.70 -5.31 -2.92
N ASP A 71 -5.62 -6.05 -2.31
CA ASP A 71 -6.89 -5.50 -1.86
C ASP A 71 -6.65 -4.62 -0.61
N PRO A 72 -7.03 -3.33 -0.63
CA PRO A 72 -6.73 -2.42 0.46
C PRO A 72 -7.44 -2.78 1.78
N ILE A 73 -8.61 -3.43 1.72
CA ILE A 73 -9.35 -3.85 2.92
C ILE A 73 -8.66 -5.05 3.55
N GLU A 74 -8.28 -6.03 2.74
CA GLU A 74 -7.53 -7.20 3.17
C GLU A 74 -6.17 -6.82 3.77
N ILE A 75 -5.46 -5.85 3.18
CA ILE A 75 -4.20 -5.32 3.74
C ILE A 75 -4.42 -4.78 5.16
N VAL A 76 -5.41 -3.90 5.35
CA VAL A 76 -5.66 -3.25 6.66
C VAL A 76 -6.07 -4.28 7.70
N ASN A 77 -6.97 -5.20 7.35
CA ASN A 77 -7.41 -6.24 8.27
C ASN A 77 -6.27 -7.20 8.63
N THR A 78 -5.41 -7.57 7.67
CA THR A 78 -4.21 -8.38 7.94
C THR A 78 -3.29 -7.71 8.95
N LEU A 79 -3.03 -6.41 8.80
CA LEU A 79 -2.19 -5.66 9.74
C LEU A 79 -2.84 -5.53 11.12
N ALA A 80 -4.15 -5.29 11.18
CA ALA A 80 -4.90 -5.21 12.43
C ALA A 80 -4.94 -6.56 13.17
N GLU A 81 -5.10 -7.67 12.45
CA GLU A 81 -5.06 -9.01 13.03
C GLU A 81 -3.66 -9.35 13.55
N GLN A 82 -2.61 -8.98 12.83
CA GLN A 82 -1.23 -9.32 13.16
C GLN A 82 -0.64 -8.45 14.28
N PHE A 83 -0.96 -7.15 14.31
CA PHE A 83 -0.33 -6.16 15.19
C PHE A 83 -1.32 -5.43 16.12
N GLY A 84 -2.60 -5.79 16.08
CA GLY A 84 -3.67 -5.08 16.79
C GLY A 84 -4.00 -3.72 16.16
N GLY A 85 -5.07 -3.07 16.63
CA GLY A 85 -5.49 -1.74 16.13
C GLY A 85 -6.87 -1.74 15.46
N ALA A 86 -7.19 -0.64 14.78
CA ALA A 86 -8.46 -0.46 14.08
C ALA A 86 -8.45 -1.20 12.73
N SER A 87 -9.42 -2.10 12.55
CA SER A 87 -9.75 -2.75 11.28
C SER A 87 -10.66 -1.86 10.41
N VAL A 88 -10.88 -2.25 9.15
CA VAL A 88 -11.89 -1.60 8.31
C VAL A 88 -13.29 -1.96 8.80
N HIS A 89 -14.19 -0.98 8.84
CA HIS A 89 -15.60 -1.25 9.12
C HIS A 89 -16.27 -1.95 7.91
N PRO A 90 -17.11 -2.97 8.14
CA PRO A 90 -17.86 -3.65 7.07
C PRO A 90 -18.72 -2.73 6.19
#